data_AF-A0A7C0W0F9-F1
#
_entry.id   AF-A0A7C0W0F9-F1
#
_cell.length_a   1.000
_cell.length_b   1.000
_cell.length_c   1.000
_cell.angle_alpha   90.00
_cell.angle_beta   90.00
_cell.angle_gamma   90.00
#
_symmetry.space_group_name_H-M   'P 1'
#
loop_
_entity.id
_entity.type
_entity.pdbx_description
1 polymer ?
#
loop_
_entity_poly.entity_id
_entity_poly.type
_entity_poly.pdbx_seq_one_letter_code
_entity_poly.pdbx_strand_id
1 'polypeptide(L)'
;MNRKIPLIKEYRIQKLTKCLECFDKFAYHREKQRDCVLELYPNEGNKTLEHREKSIFRGMVIPSLRYLELIIGFGDIIKPSANGKLIIESQFDNELYERCWRAVIFEIDKRIFNFLEIIKQRRFSKNNLIEVLSNQIEGASFRQKKERIEKWLSILHQVELIKYSMDVSLNEDNYKQVLLDIDPNLKNFEKFCDYVIDEYYKLGRSSAGIVDIRELREAVALMFLKERHILTEEQFDHLLRKFITTTPYLHISLGEPMGADQKLFKYKGKFYKTIIMKRKEVLK
;
A
#
# COMPACT_ATOMS: atom_id res chain seq x y z
N MET A 1 -12.75 -21.43 -4.89
CA MET A 1 -13.11 -20.76 -3.62
C MET A 1 -13.47 -19.33 -3.98
N ASN A 2 -14.70 -18.91 -3.69
CA ASN A 2 -15.15 -17.57 -4.03
C ASN A 2 -14.50 -16.55 -3.08
N ARG A 3 -14.38 -15.29 -3.50
CA ARG A 3 -13.60 -14.25 -2.80
C ARG A 3 -14.49 -13.12 -2.31
N LYS A 4 -14.15 -12.55 -1.16
CA LYS A 4 -14.79 -11.33 -0.65
C LYS A 4 -13.94 -10.12 -1.03
N ILE A 5 -14.38 -9.35 -2.03
CA ILE A 5 -13.67 -8.14 -2.47
C ILE A 5 -14.28 -6.86 -1.86
N PRO A 6 -13.47 -5.89 -1.42
CA PRO A 6 -13.96 -4.63 -0.87
C PRO A 6 -14.54 -3.70 -1.94
N LEU A 7 -15.28 -2.69 -1.52
CA LEU A 7 -15.79 -1.63 -2.41
C LEU A 7 -14.91 -0.43 -2.17
N ILE A 8 -14.08 -0.13 -3.17
CA ILE A 8 -13.27 1.09 -3.18
C ILE A 8 -14.17 2.21 -3.67
N LYS A 9 -14.67 3.05 -2.76
CA LYS A 9 -15.66 4.07 -3.11
C LYS A 9 -15.04 5.28 -3.80
N GLU A 10 -13.87 5.72 -3.34
CA GLU A 10 -13.03 6.67 -4.06
C GLU A 10 -12.02 5.89 -4.87
N TYR A 11 -12.19 5.87 -6.19
CA TYR A 11 -11.41 5.05 -7.11
C TYR A 11 -10.58 5.89 -8.09
N ARG A 12 -10.61 7.23 -7.97
CA ARG A 12 -9.84 8.14 -8.83
C ARG A 12 -8.45 8.32 -8.24
N ILE A 13 -7.41 7.88 -8.94
CA ILE A 13 -6.02 7.87 -8.46
C ILE A 13 -5.55 9.28 -8.07
N GLN A 14 -5.87 10.29 -8.88
CA GLN A 14 -5.54 11.68 -8.57
C GLN A 14 -6.19 12.18 -7.28
N LYS A 15 -7.45 11.78 -7.00
CA LYS A 15 -8.13 12.16 -5.75
C LYS A 15 -7.56 11.40 -4.55
N LEU A 16 -7.23 10.12 -4.73
CA LEU A 16 -6.57 9.31 -3.70
C LEU A 16 -5.23 9.92 -3.29
N THR A 17 -4.43 10.35 -4.27
CA THR A 17 -3.13 11.03 -4.04
C THR A 17 -3.31 12.30 -3.21
N LYS A 18 -4.21 13.20 -3.63
CA LYS A 18 -4.50 14.43 -2.86
C LYS A 18 -5.02 14.14 -1.46
N CYS A 19 -5.82 13.09 -1.29
CA CYS A 19 -6.25 12.67 0.04
C CYS A 19 -5.04 12.22 0.88
N LEU A 20 -4.14 11.41 0.31
CA LEU A 20 -2.92 10.99 1.01
C LEU A 20 -2.06 12.18 1.45
N GLU A 21 -1.88 13.18 0.60
CA GLU A 21 -1.17 14.43 0.96
C GLU A 21 -1.81 15.14 2.17
N CYS A 22 -3.15 15.19 2.25
CA CYS A 22 -3.84 15.70 3.43
C CYS A 22 -3.54 14.88 4.70
N PHE A 23 -3.53 13.53 4.59
CA PHE A 23 -3.19 12.65 5.71
C PHE A 23 -1.75 12.81 6.15
N ASP A 24 -0.86 13.11 5.21
CA ASP A 24 0.56 13.30 5.44
C ASP A 24 0.86 14.63 6.14
N LYS A 25 0.41 15.73 5.51
CA LYS A 25 0.58 17.09 6.02
C LYS A 25 0.03 17.26 7.44
N PHE A 26 -1.06 16.56 7.74
CA PHE A 26 -1.74 16.62 9.03
C PHE A 26 -1.72 15.26 9.74
N ALA A 27 -0.62 14.52 9.64
CA ALA A 27 -0.45 13.25 10.34
C ALA A 27 -0.83 13.39 11.83
N TYR A 28 -1.66 12.47 12.32
CA TYR A 28 -2.16 12.47 13.71
C TYR A 28 -3.06 13.65 14.10
N HIS A 29 -3.53 14.46 13.15
CA HIS A 29 -4.46 15.58 13.37
C HIS A 29 -5.75 15.39 12.59
N ARG A 30 -6.63 14.50 13.09
CA ARG A 30 -7.84 14.04 12.40
C ARG A 30 -8.77 15.16 11.91
N GLU A 31 -8.96 16.21 12.70
CA GLU A 31 -9.83 17.33 12.30
C GLU A 31 -9.26 18.08 11.09
N LYS A 32 -7.95 18.36 11.10
CA LYS A 32 -7.27 19.00 9.97
C LYS A 32 -7.25 18.09 8.74
N GLN A 33 -7.07 16.78 8.93
CA GLN A 33 -7.20 15.79 7.85
C GLN A 33 -8.60 15.81 7.24
N ARG A 34 -9.64 15.79 8.08
CA ARG A 34 -11.04 15.89 7.63
C ARG A 34 -11.24 17.15 6.81
N ASP A 35 -10.86 18.30 7.34
CA ASP A 35 -11.13 19.59 6.70
C ASP A 35 -10.41 19.69 5.35
N CYS A 36 -9.12 19.34 5.30
CA CYS A 36 -8.34 19.25 4.05
C CYS A 36 -8.97 18.29 3.03
N VAL A 37 -9.39 17.09 3.47
CA VAL A 37 -10.04 16.13 2.57
C VAL A 37 -11.38 16.68 2.06
N LEU A 38 -12.18 17.32 2.91
CA LEU A 38 -13.48 17.86 2.51
C LEU A 38 -13.35 19.01 1.51
N GLU A 39 -12.26 19.79 1.54
CA GLU A 39 -11.99 20.80 0.50
C GLU A 39 -11.83 20.18 -0.90
N LEU A 40 -11.41 18.92 -0.99
CA LEU A 40 -11.26 18.21 -2.27
C LEU A 40 -12.59 17.83 -2.93
N TYR A 41 -13.73 17.94 -2.24
CA TYR A 41 -15.05 17.51 -2.74
C TYR A 41 -16.06 18.66 -2.67
N PRO A 42 -16.41 19.30 -3.80
CA PRO A 42 -17.36 20.42 -3.82
C PRO A 42 -18.69 20.09 -3.12
N ASN A 43 -19.25 21.05 -2.40
CA ASN A 43 -20.52 20.89 -1.69
C ASN A 43 -21.72 21.26 -2.58
N GLU A 44 -21.92 20.51 -3.66
CA GLU A 44 -22.95 20.81 -4.68
C GLU A 44 -24.40 20.78 -4.14
N GLY A 45 -24.63 20.11 -3.01
CA GLY A 45 -25.97 19.95 -2.41
C GLY A 45 -26.19 20.70 -1.09
N ASN A 46 -25.35 21.69 -0.76
CA ASN A 46 -25.39 22.45 0.52
C ASN A 46 -25.55 21.53 1.75
N LYS A 47 -24.84 20.40 1.75
CA LYS A 47 -24.88 19.43 2.85
C LYS A 47 -24.12 19.98 4.06
N THR A 48 -24.61 19.65 5.25
CA THR A 48 -23.95 20.02 6.51
C THR A 48 -22.56 19.39 6.63
N LEU A 49 -21.69 20.00 7.43
CA LEU A 49 -20.35 19.48 7.71
C LEU A 49 -20.42 18.04 8.24
N GLU A 50 -21.34 17.77 9.19
CA GLU A 50 -21.54 16.44 9.77
C GLU A 50 -21.89 15.39 8.71
N HIS A 51 -22.80 15.72 7.79
CA HIS A 51 -23.18 14.81 6.71
C HIS A 51 -21.98 14.53 5.79
N ARG A 52 -21.20 15.56 5.44
CA ARG A 52 -20.02 15.43 4.58
C ARG A 52 -18.92 14.62 5.27
N GLU A 53 -18.67 14.84 6.57
CA GLU A 53 -17.74 14.02 7.36
C GLU A 53 -18.16 12.55 7.33
N LYS A 54 -19.45 12.27 7.59
CA LYS A 54 -19.99 10.90 7.63
C LYS A 54 -19.89 10.20 6.26
N SER A 55 -20.26 10.87 5.18
CA SER A 55 -20.37 10.27 3.85
C SER A 55 -19.06 10.24 3.07
N ILE A 56 -18.29 11.33 3.11
CA ILE A 56 -17.04 11.51 2.35
C ILE A 56 -15.86 11.03 3.18
N PHE A 57 -15.55 11.69 4.29
CA PHE A 57 -14.32 11.41 5.04
C PHE A 57 -14.33 10.00 5.66
N ARG A 58 -15.36 9.70 6.48
CA ARG A 58 -15.52 8.39 7.13
C ARG A 58 -16.09 7.31 6.22
N GLY A 59 -17.00 7.71 5.33
CA GLY A 59 -17.81 6.78 4.56
C GLY A 59 -17.21 6.36 3.22
N MET A 60 -16.25 7.12 2.69
CA MET A 60 -15.65 6.91 1.37
C MET A 60 -14.12 6.95 1.40
N VAL A 61 -13.50 8.04 1.87
CA VAL A 61 -12.04 8.25 1.78
C VAL A 61 -11.28 7.31 2.70
N ILE A 62 -11.55 7.31 4.02
CA ILE A 62 -10.86 6.43 4.98
C ILE A 62 -11.00 4.96 4.58
N PRO A 63 -12.21 4.42 4.27
CA PRO A 63 -12.33 3.03 3.86
C PRO A 63 -11.57 2.71 2.57
N SER A 64 -11.62 3.60 1.56
CA SER A 64 -10.93 3.36 0.29
C SER A 64 -9.41 3.33 0.48
N LEU A 65 -8.84 4.32 1.16
CA LEU A 65 -7.41 4.33 1.47
C LEU A 65 -6.98 3.14 2.33
N ARG A 66 -7.82 2.69 3.27
CA ARG A 66 -7.51 1.55 4.13
C ARG A 66 -7.58 0.21 3.37
N TYR A 67 -8.56 0.02 2.49
CA TYR A 67 -8.63 -1.17 1.64
C TYR A 67 -7.51 -1.23 0.60
N LEU A 68 -7.08 -0.06 0.12
CA LEU A 68 -5.87 0.09 -0.69
C LEU A 68 -4.59 0.03 0.16
N GLU A 69 -4.72 -0.16 1.47
CA GLU A 69 -3.58 -0.27 2.37
C GLU A 69 -2.65 0.96 2.38
N LEU A 70 -3.14 2.14 1.99
CA LEU A 70 -2.32 3.35 1.85
C LEU A 70 -2.21 4.15 3.14
N ILE A 71 -3.07 3.88 4.13
CA ILE A 71 -3.04 4.50 5.47
C ILE A 71 -3.01 3.43 6.57
N ILE A 72 -2.48 3.81 7.73
CA ILE A 72 -2.49 3.00 8.96
C ILE A 72 -3.05 3.81 10.13
N GLY A 73 -3.37 3.12 11.23
CA GLY A 73 -3.88 3.77 12.43
C GLY A 73 -5.40 3.82 12.53
N PHE A 74 -5.92 4.18 13.71
CA PHE A 74 -7.35 4.30 14.03
C PHE A 74 -7.62 5.56 14.84
N GLY A 75 -8.88 5.99 14.89
CA GLY A 75 -9.30 7.16 15.66
C GLY A 75 -8.57 8.42 15.20
N ASP A 76 -7.90 9.07 16.13
CA ASP A 76 -7.16 10.32 15.87
C ASP A 76 -5.72 10.08 15.36
N ILE A 77 -5.28 8.81 15.38
CA ILE A 77 -3.90 8.43 15.08
C ILE A 77 -3.85 7.81 13.67
N ILE A 78 -4.28 8.54 12.64
CA ILE A 78 -4.20 8.08 11.25
C ILE A 78 -3.06 8.80 10.54
N LYS A 79 -2.26 8.03 9.78
CA LYS A 79 -1.22 8.57 8.88
C LYS A 79 -1.07 7.69 7.63
N PRO A 80 -0.35 8.16 6.59
CA PRO A 80 0.04 7.30 5.48
C PRO A 80 0.84 6.08 5.97
N SER A 81 0.66 4.97 5.27
CA SER A 81 1.51 3.78 5.37
C SER A 81 2.82 4.01 4.60
N ALA A 82 3.76 3.07 4.65
CA ALA A 82 4.99 3.18 3.87
C ALA A 82 4.70 3.19 2.35
N ASN A 83 3.73 2.39 1.87
CA ASN A 83 3.28 2.47 0.48
C ASN A 83 2.60 3.81 0.16
N GLY A 84 1.82 4.36 1.10
CA GLY A 84 1.20 5.67 0.93
C GLY A 84 2.24 6.79 0.85
N LYS A 85 3.26 6.73 1.70
CA LYS A 85 4.40 7.65 1.67
C LYS A 85 5.21 7.52 0.39
N LEU A 86 5.50 6.29 -0.04
CA LEU A 86 6.21 6.03 -1.30
C LEU A 86 5.55 6.73 -2.49
N ILE A 87 4.21 6.68 -2.57
CA ILE A 87 3.44 7.38 -3.60
C ILE A 87 3.59 8.89 -3.49
N ILE A 88 3.36 9.47 -2.31
CA ILE A 88 3.44 10.92 -2.08
C ILE A 88 4.82 11.46 -2.44
N GLU A 89 5.86 10.82 -1.93
CA GLU A 89 7.25 11.26 -2.04
C GLU A 89 7.81 10.98 -3.43
N SER A 90 7.21 10.12 -4.25
CA SER A 90 7.66 9.85 -5.62
C SER A 90 7.27 10.93 -6.64
N GLN A 91 6.42 11.89 -6.26
CA GLN A 91 5.87 12.92 -7.15
C GLN A 91 6.92 13.89 -7.73
N PHE A 92 8.18 13.86 -7.28
CA PHE A 92 9.26 14.63 -7.92
C PHE A 92 9.62 14.11 -9.33
N ASP A 93 9.21 12.89 -9.67
CA ASP A 93 9.46 12.23 -10.94
C ASP A 93 8.19 11.51 -11.40
N ASN A 94 7.57 12.00 -12.48
CA ASN A 94 6.31 11.48 -13.00
C ASN A 94 6.37 9.99 -13.35
N GLU A 95 7.48 9.52 -13.95
CA GLU A 95 7.61 8.11 -14.34
C GLU A 95 7.71 7.23 -13.11
N LEU A 96 8.52 7.64 -12.13
CA LEU A 96 8.67 6.93 -10.86
C LEU A 96 7.36 6.92 -10.07
N TYR A 97 6.63 8.03 -10.05
CA TYR A 97 5.32 8.16 -9.43
C TYR A 97 4.30 7.19 -10.01
N GLU A 98 4.21 7.09 -11.34
CA GLU A 98 3.34 6.13 -12.01
C GLU A 98 3.75 4.68 -11.71
N ARG A 99 5.05 4.39 -11.70
CA ARG A 99 5.58 3.05 -11.34
C ARG A 99 5.26 2.68 -9.90
N CYS A 100 5.37 3.60 -8.95
CA CYS A 100 4.98 3.40 -7.56
C CYS A 100 3.50 3.02 -7.44
N TRP A 101 2.61 3.75 -8.11
CA TRP A 101 1.19 3.41 -8.18
C TRP A 101 0.95 2.03 -8.80
N ARG A 102 1.61 1.72 -9.92
CA ARG A 102 1.53 0.40 -10.56
C ARG A 102 1.96 -0.73 -9.62
N ALA A 103 3.11 -0.59 -8.97
CA ALA A 103 3.64 -1.60 -8.05
C ALA A 103 2.66 -1.87 -6.89
N VAL A 104 2.18 -0.82 -6.22
CA VAL A 104 1.26 -0.96 -5.09
C VAL A 104 -0.08 -1.56 -5.52
N ILE A 105 -0.67 -1.10 -6.62
CA ILE A 105 -1.95 -1.64 -7.12
C ILE A 105 -1.80 -3.08 -7.59
N PHE A 106 -0.67 -3.44 -8.20
CA PHE A 106 -0.39 -4.81 -8.65
C PHE A 106 -0.35 -5.79 -7.48
N GLU A 107 0.37 -5.47 -6.39
CA GLU A 107 0.43 -6.31 -5.18
C GLU A 107 -0.96 -6.48 -4.55
N ILE A 108 -1.75 -5.40 -4.48
CA ILE A 108 -3.12 -5.44 -3.98
C ILE A 108 -4.01 -6.30 -4.87
N ASP A 109 -3.91 -6.18 -6.20
CA ASP A 109 -4.64 -7.04 -7.13
C ASP A 109 -4.31 -8.49 -6.86
N LYS A 110 -3.02 -8.86 -6.94
CA LYS A 110 -2.53 -10.23 -6.75
C LYS A 110 -3.07 -10.87 -5.46
N ARG A 111 -3.10 -10.11 -4.36
CA ARG A 111 -3.52 -10.62 -3.05
C ARG A 111 -5.04 -10.67 -2.86
N ILE A 112 -5.79 -9.67 -3.34
CA ILE A 112 -7.21 -9.49 -2.99
C ILE A 112 -8.13 -9.83 -4.17
N PHE A 113 -7.85 -9.28 -5.35
CA PHE A 113 -8.76 -9.29 -6.50
C PHE A 113 -8.39 -10.37 -7.54
N ASN A 114 -7.11 -10.42 -7.93
CA ASN A 114 -6.48 -11.30 -8.92
C ASN A 114 -7.13 -11.17 -10.30
N PHE A 115 -7.55 -9.95 -10.66
CA PHE A 115 -8.15 -9.70 -11.96
C PHE A 115 -7.10 -9.72 -13.06
N LEU A 116 -5.88 -9.24 -12.78
CA LEU A 116 -4.80 -9.24 -13.77
C LEU A 116 -4.43 -10.66 -14.22
N GLU A 117 -4.35 -11.62 -13.29
CA GLU A 117 -4.10 -13.03 -13.64
C GLU A 117 -5.23 -13.64 -14.48
N ILE A 118 -6.48 -13.21 -14.28
CA ILE A 118 -7.61 -13.67 -15.09
C ILE A 118 -7.53 -13.06 -16.49
N ILE A 119 -7.31 -11.75 -16.58
CA ILE A 119 -7.19 -11.00 -17.84
C ILE A 119 -6.00 -11.51 -18.68
N LYS A 120 -4.91 -11.95 -18.03
CA LYS A 120 -3.74 -12.54 -18.68
C LYS A 120 -4.06 -13.80 -19.49
N GLN A 121 -5.00 -14.61 -19.02
CA GLN A 121 -5.23 -15.96 -19.58
C GLN A 121 -6.08 -15.94 -20.84
N ARG A 122 -6.96 -14.95 -21.01
CA ARG A 122 -7.94 -14.90 -22.09
C ARG A 122 -8.29 -13.46 -22.43
N ARG A 123 -8.69 -13.23 -23.68
CA ARG A 123 -9.31 -11.96 -24.08
C ARG A 123 -10.77 -11.97 -23.66
N PHE A 124 -11.21 -10.87 -23.08
CA PHE A 124 -12.60 -10.69 -22.67
C PHE A 124 -13.13 -9.36 -23.18
N SER A 125 -14.35 -9.39 -23.73
CA SER A 125 -15.15 -8.18 -23.75
C SER A 125 -15.43 -7.73 -22.30
N LYS A 126 -15.63 -6.43 -22.10
CA LYS A 126 -15.84 -5.89 -20.74
C LYS A 126 -17.00 -6.55 -20.00
N ASN A 127 -18.12 -6.79 -20.69
CA ASN A 127 -19.30 -7.41 -20.10
C ASN A 127 -19.05 -8.87 -19.72
N ASN A 128 -18.41 -9.64 -20.62
CA ASN A 128 -18.08 -11.04 -20.35
C ASN A 128 -17.09 -11.15 -19.17
N LEU A 129 -16.11 -10.25 -19.07
CA LEU A 129 -15.20 -10.20 -17.93
C LEU A 129 -15.96 -9.97 -16.62
N ILE A 130 -16.89 -9.01 -16.59
CA ILE A 130 -17.69 -8.69 -15.40
C ILE A 130 -18.51 -9.91 -14.96
N GLU A 131 -19.12 -10.65 -15.88
CA GLU A 131 -19.87 -11.86 -15.56
C GLU A 131 -18.98 -12.96 -14.98
N VAL A 132 -17.84 -13.22 -15.62
CA VAL A 132 -16.84 -14.20 -15.13
C VAL A 132 -16.37 -13.86 -13.73
N LEU A 133 -16.00 -12.59 -13.49
CA LEU A 133 -15.54 -12.12 -12.19
C LEU A 133 -16.65 -12.15 -11.14
N SER A 134 -17.90 -11.83 -11.53
CA SER A 134 -19.06 -11.84 -10.62
C SER A 134 -19.35 -13.22 -10.05
N ASN A 135 -19.10 -14.28 -10.83
CA ASN A 135 -19.27 -15.67 -10.38
C ASN A 135 -18.23 -16.09 -9.35
N GLN A 136 -17.09 -15.39 -9.27
CA GLN A 136 -16.01 -15.68 -8.33
C GLN A 136 -16.10 -14.88 -7.03
N ILE A 137 -17.04 -13.95 -6.90
CA ILE A 137 -17.20 -13.09 -5.72
C ILE A 137 -18.34 -13.59 -4.82
N GLU A 138 -18.15 -13.56 -3.50
CA GLU A 138 -19.16 -14.01 -2.53
C GLU A 138 -20.16 -12.93 -2.11
N GLY A 139 -21.36 -13.37 -1.67
CA GLY A 139 -22.20 -12.65 -0.70
C GLY A 139 -22.85 -11.31 -1.11
N ALA A 140 -22.68 -10.88 -2.35
CA ALA A 140 -23.22 -9.61 -2.85
C ALA A 140 -24.17 -9.82 -4.05
N SER A 141 -25.17 -8.94 -4.22
CA SER A 141 -26.02 -8.98 -5.41
C SER A 141 -25.18 -8.71 -6.66
N PHE A 142 -25.63 -9.18 -7.84
CA PHE A 142 -24.91 -8.94 -9.10
C PHE A 142 -24.60 -7.45 -9.31
N ARG A 143 -25.55 -6.56 -8.99
CA ARG A 143 -25.35 -5.10 -9.04
C ARG A 143 -24.18 -4.63 -8.17
N GLN A 144 -24.09 -5.12 -6.93
CA GLN A 144 -23.00 -4.76 -6.02
C GLN A 144 -21.66 -5.36 -6.45
N LYS A 145 -21.65 -6.58 -6.99
CA LYS A 145 -20.46 -7.22 -7.55
C LYS A 145 -19.95 -6.43 -8.75
N LYS A 146 -20.83 -6.10 -9.69
CA LYS A 146 -20.55 -5.28 -10.87
C LYS A 146 -19.92 -3.95 -10.48
N GLU A 147 -20.51 -3.22 -9.52
CA GLU A 147 -19.94 -1.94 -9.06
C GLU A 147 -18.50 -2.11 -8.53
N ARG A 148 -18.24 -3.14 -7.72
CA ARG A 148 -16.89 -3.41 -7.19
C ARG A 148 -15.89 -3.72 -8.31
N ILE A 149 -16.30 -4.56 -9.25
CA ILE A 149 -15.49 -4.93 -10.41
C ILE A 149 -15.17 -3.70 -11.25
N GLU A 150 -16.19 -2.91 -11.61
CA GLU A 150 -16.02 -1.73 -12.46
C GLU A 150 -15.08 -0.70 -11.84
N LYS A 151 -15.20 -0.45 -10.53
CA LYS A 151 -14.29 0.47 -9.84
C LYS A 151 -12.85 -0.05 -9.77
N TRP A 152 -12.66 -1.35 -9.54
CA TRP A 152 -11.31 -1.93 -9.55
C TRP A 152 -10.70 -1.93 -10.96
N LEU A 153 -11.46 -2.29 -11.99
CA LEU A 153 -11.01 -2.18 -13.38
C LEU A 153 -10.72 -0.72 -13.77
N SER A 154 -11.46 0.25 -13.22
CA SER A 154 -11.13 1.67 -13.41
C SER A 154 -9.80 2.05 -12.78
N ILE A 155 -9.48 1.54 -11.60
CA ILE A 155 -8.17 1.74 -10.95
C ILE A 155 -7.05 1.12 -11.80
N LEU A 156 -7.19 -0.15 -12.19
CA LEU A 156 -6.21 -0.85 -13.02
C LEU A 156 -5.95 -0.12 -14.35
N HIS A 157 -6.98 0.48 -14.94
CA HIS A 157 -6.83 1.28 -16.15
C HIS A 157 -6.13 2.61 -15.88
N GLN A 158 -6.49 3.33 -14.81
CA GLN A 158 -5.86 4.61 -14.46
C GLN A 158 -4.36 4.47 -14.14
N VAL A 159 -3.94 3.34 -13.58
CA VAL A 159 -2.50 3.03 -13.40
C VAL A 159 -1.90 2.32 -14.62
N GLU A 160 -2.64 2.22 -15.72
CA GLU A 160 -2.19 1.67 -17.00
C GLU A 160 -1.68 0.22 -16.96
N LEU A 161 -2.17 -0.61 -16.02
CA LEU A 161 -1.93 -2.05 -16.02
C LEU A 161 -2.83 -2.78 -17.02
N ILE A 162 -3.96 -2.17 -17.38
CA ILE A 162 -4.86 -2.65 -18.44
C ILE A 162 -5.20 -1.54 -19.42
N LYS A 163 -5.61 -1.95 -20.63
CA LYS A 163 -6.15 -1.05 -21.67
C LYS A 163 -7.56 -1.49 -22.04
N TYR A 164 -8.43 -0.51 -22.30
CA TYR A 164 -9.70 -0.73 -22.97
C TYR A 164 -9.51 -0.48 -24.46
N SER A 165 -9.73 -1.50 -25.27
CA SER A 165 -9.85 -1.37 -26.72
C SER A 165 -11.23 -1.90 -27.13
N MET A 166 -11.29 -2.90 -28.00
CA MET A 166 -12.48 -3.76 -28.15
C MET A 166 -12.66 -4.68 -26.93
N ASP A 167 -11.53 -5.16 -26.40
CA ASP A 167 -11.45 -6.06 -25.25
C ASP A 167 -10.68 -5.41 -24.09
N VAL A 168 -10.87 -5.96 -22.90
CA VAL A 168 -10.00 -5.70 -21.74
C VAL A 168 -8.74 -6.54 -21.89
N SER A 169 -7.58 -5.90 -21.92
CA SER A 169 -6.29 -6.55 -22.09
C SER A 169 -5.23 -5.96 -21.17
N LEU A 170 -4.18 -6.73 -20.88
CA LEU A 170 -3.03 -6.22 -20.14
C LEU A 170 -2.28 -5.19 -20.99
N ASN A 171 -1.72 -4.19 -20.31
CA ASN A 171 -0.65 -3.40 -20.90
C ASN A 171 0.66 -4.16 -20.71
N GLU A 172 1.07 -4.94 -21.71
CA GLU A 172 2.21 -5.88 -21.60
C GLU A 172 3.51 -5.24 -21.13
N ASP A 173 3.83 -4.03 -21.61
CA ASP A 173 5.08 -3.35 -21.26
C ASP A 173 5.07 -2.93 -19.77
N ASN A 174 3.98 -2.30 -19.33
CA ASN A 174 3.80 -1.90 -17.93
C ASN A 174 3.67 -3.13 -17.00
N TYR A 175 3.06 -4.21 -17.47
CA TYR A 175 2.94 -5.46 -16.73
C TYR A 175 4.32 -6.13 -16.56
N LYS A 176 5.18 -6.13 -17.59
CA LYS A 176 6.56 -6.62 -17.46
C LYS A 176 7.41 -5.73 -16.56
N GLN A 177 7.28 -4.40 -16.69
CA GLN A 177 7.96 -3.44 -15.82
C GLN A 177 7.59 -3.68 -14.35
N VAL A 178 6.30 -3.79 -14.04
CA VAL A 178 5.87 -3.95 -12.64
C VAL A 178 6.36 -5.26 -12.03
N LEU A 179 6.46 -6.34 -12.81
CA LEU A 179 7.04 -7.60 -12.34
C LEU A 179 8.50 -7.46 -11.92
N LEU A 180 9.29 -6.65 -12.64
CA LEU A 180 10.65 -6.32 -12.25
C LEU A 180 10.68 -5.39 -11.03
N ASP A 181 9.78 -4.42 -10.97
CA ASP A 181 9.70 -3.46 -9.87
C ASP A 181 9.35 -4.13 -8.54
N ILE A 182 8.48 -5.14 -8.56
CA ILE A 182 7.98 -5.84 -7.36
C ILE A 182 8.82 -7.05 -6.95
N ASP A 183 9.79 -7.52 -7.74
CA ASP A 183 10.64 -8.67 -7.33
C ASP A 183 11.64 -8.25 -6.23
N PRO A 184 11.54 -8.78 -5.00
CA PRO A 184 12.48 -8.46 -3.93
C PRO A 184 13.88 -9.01 -4.20
N ASN A 185 14.04 -10.06 -5.03
CA ASN A 185 15.36 -10.64 -5.32
C ASN A 185 16.22 -9.77 -6.23
N LEU A 186 15.58 -8.84 -6.96
CA LEU A 186 16.28 -7.85 -7.79
C LEU A 186 16.75 -6.64 -6.98
N LYS A 187 16.41 -6.56 -5.69
CA LYS A 187 16.87 -5.49 -4.81
C LYS A 187 18.27 -5.79 -4.30
N ASN A 188 19.13 -4.77 -4.26
CA ASN A 188 20.45 -4.90 -3.66
C ASN A 188 20.30 -5.14 -2.15
N PHE A 189 20.56 -6.38 -1.72
CA PHE A 189 20.39 -6.79 -0.34
C PHE A 189 21.43 -6.17 0.60
N GLU A 190 22.66 -5.94 0.14
CA GLU A 190 23.70 -5.26 0.95
C GLU A 190 23.28 -3.83 1.25
N LYS A 191 22.83 -3.08 0.23
CA LYS A 191 22.25 -1.74 0.43
C LYS A 191 21.04 -1.75 1.36
N PHE A 192 20.18 -2.77 1.24
CA PHE A 192 19.06 -2.93 2.15
C PHE A 192 19.54 -3.09 3.60
N CYS A 193 20.54 -3.93 3.85
CA CYS A 193 21.14 -4.10 5.18
C CYS A 193 21.68 -2.78 5.72
N ASP A 194 22.43 -2.04 4.90
CA ASP A 194 23.03 -0.76 5.29
C ASP A 194 21.95 0.26 5.67
N TYR A 195 20.92 0.44 4.83
CA TYR A 195 19.82 1.36 5.11
C TYR A 195 19.00 0.95 6.34
N VAL A 196 18.74 -0.35 6.52
CA VAL A 196 18.03 -0.86 7.70
C VAL A 196 18.82 -0.54 8.97
N ILE A 197 20.13 -0.73 8.97
CA ILE A 197 20.99 -0.45 10.12
C ILE A 197 21.04 1.05 10.40
N ASP A 198 21.29 1.86 9.36
CA ASP A 198 21.41 3.30 9.49
C ASP A 198 20.11 3.94 10.00
N GLU A 199 18.97 3.60 9.40
CA GLU A 199 17.67 4.14 9.80
C GLU A 199 17.23 3.60 11.16
N TYR A 200 17.52 2.33 11.49
CA TYR A 200 17.27 1.80 12.83
C TYR A 200 18.02 2.63 13.89
N TYR A 201 19.30 2.94 13.69
CA TYR A 201 20.07 3.71 14.66
C TYR A 201 19.66 5.19 14.72
N LYS A 202 19.08 5.75 13.66
CA LYS A 202 18.49 7.10 13.68
C LYS A 202 17.19 7.11 14.50
N LEU A 203 16.27 6.20 14.18
CA LEU A 203 14.97 6.06 14.86
C LEU A 203 15.11 5.62 16.32
N GLY A 204 16.13 4.81 16.61
CA GLY A 204 16.41 4.28 17.95
C GLY A 204 16.83 5.33 18.98
N ARG A 205 17.32 6.51 18.54
CA ARG A 205 17.82 7.58 19.43
C ARG A 205 16.74 8.13 20.35
N SER A 206 15.50 8.17 19.89
CA SER A 206 14.35 8.70 20.63
C SER A 206 13.53 7.64 21.37
N SER A 207 13.91 6.35 21.26
CA SER A 207 13.07 5.22 21.66
C SER A 207 13.79 4.15 22.48
N ALA A 208 14.91 4.51 23.13
CA ALA A 208 15.75 3.58 23.89
C ALA A 208 16.16 2.32 23.08
N GLY A 209 16.30 2.46 21.75
CA GLY A 209 16.62 1.35 20.85
C GLY A 209 15.45 0.40 20.54
N ILE A 210 14.20 0.81 20.76
CA ILE A 210 13.00 0.04 20.36
C ILE A 210 12.32 0.75 19.19
N VAL A 211 12.48 0.22 17.98
CA VAL A 211 11.98 0.88 16.76
C VAL A 211 10.68 0.23 16.28
N ASP A 212 9.69 1.03 15.91
CA ASP A 212 8.48 0.56 15.23
C ASP A 212 8.83 0.15 13.79
N ILE A 213 8.55 -1.10 13.42
CA ILE A 213 8.88 -1.65 12.10
C ILE A 213 8.21 -0.87 10.98
N ARG A 214 7.06 -0.24 11.23
CA ARG A 214 6.34 0.57 10.22
C ARG A 214 7.10 1.86 9.92
N GLU A 215 7.74 2.46 10.92
CA GLU A 215 8.60 3.64 10.73
C GLU A 215 9.90 3.27 10.03
N LEU A 216 10.50 2.13 10.42
CA LEU A 216 11.68 1.61 9.74
C LEU A 216 11.39 1.29 8.25
N ARG A 217 10.25 0.65 7.98
CA ARG A 217 9.77 0.34 6.63
C ARG A 217 9.63 1.60 5.78
N GLU A 218 9.01 2.63 6.32
CA GLU A 218 8.87 3.94 5.68
C GLU A 218 10.24 4.56 5.38
N ALA A 219 11.11 4.68 6.39
CA ALA A 219 12.42 5.30 6.25
C ALA A 219 13.30 4.61 5.20
N VAL A 220 13.37 3.27 5.23
CA VAL A 220 14.18 2.50 4.26
C VAL A 220 13.58 2.58 2.85
N ALA A 221 12.26 2.56 2.71
CA ALA A 221 11.62 2.72 1.41
C ALA A 221 11.95 4.08 0.78
N LEU A 222 11.98 5.16 1.57
CA LEU A 222 12.38 6.49 1.09
C LEU A 222 13.86 6.59 0.73
N MET A 223 14.73 5.80 1.37
CA MET A 223 16.14 5.71 0.97
C MET A 223 16.29 5.05 -0.41
N PHE A 224 15.57 3.96 -0.67
CA PHE A 224 15.51 3.34 -2.00
C PHE A 224 14.91 4.30 -3.04
N LEU A 225 13.87 5.06 -2.68
CA LEU A 225 13.21 6.00 -3.58
C LEU A 225 14.14 7.12 -4.06
N LYS A 226 15.03 7.62 -3.20
CA LYS A 226 16.06 8.61 -3.57
C LYS A 226 17.02 8.11 -4.64
N GLU A 227 17.23 6.80 -4.71
CA GLU A 227 17.98 6.13 -5.77
C GLU A 227 17.10 5.70 -6.96
N ARG A 228 15.86 6.18 -7.02
CA ARG A 228 14.85 5.83 -8.05
C ARG A 228 14.50 4.34 -8.07
N HIS A 229 14.56 3.69 -6.91
CA HIS A 229 14.14 2.32 -6.71
C HIS A 229 12.86 2.23 -5.86
N ILE A 230 11.96 1.35 -6.27
CA ILE A 230 10.71 1.08 -5.55
C ILE A 230 10.98 0.00 -4.50
N LEU A 231 10.59 0.25 -3.25
CA LEU A 231 10.58 -0.74 -2.18
C LEU A 231 9.22 -0.68 -1.46
N THR A 232 8.29 -1.53 -1.88
CA THR A 232 6.96 -1.65 -1.26
C THR A 232 7.06 -2.32 0.11
N GLU A 233 5.97 -2.29 0.87
CA GLU A 233 5.90 -2.98 2.16
C GLU A 233 6.13 -4.49 2.05
N GLU A 234 5.60 -5.14 1.01
CA GLU A 234 5.75 -6.58 0.79
C GLU A 234 7.21 -6.94 0.51
N GLN A 235 7.90 -6.12 -0.29
CA GLN A 235 9.32 -6.28 -0.59
C GLN A 235 10.19 -6.03 0.64
N PHE A 236 9.94 -4.96 1.38
CA PHE A 236 10.64 -4.68 2.63
C PHE A 236 10.49 -5.85 3.60
N ASP A 237 9.27 -6.34 3.81
CA ASP A 237 9.02 -7.46 4.72
C ASP A 237 9.74 -8.73 4.25
N HIS A 238 9.77 -9.01 2.94
CA HIS A 238 10.54 -10.12 2.39
C HIS A 238 12.04 -10.00 2.75
N LEU A 239 12.64 -8.84 2.47
CA LEU A 239 14.05 -8.60 2.72
C LEU A 239 14.38 -8.57 4.21
N LEU A 240 13.49 -8.04 5.06
CA LEU A 240 13.66 -8.02 6.51
C LEU A 240 13.70 -9.43 7.10
N ARG A 241 12.89 -10.37 6.57
CA ARG A 241 12.97 -11.78 6.99
C ARG A 241 14.34 -12.39 6.71
N LYS A 242 14.91 -12.08 5.55
CA LYS A 242 16.27 -12.52 5.18
C LYS A 242 17.32 -11.83 6.06
N PHE A 243 17.18 -10.53 6.29
CA PHE A 243 18.07 -9.74 7.16
C PHE A 243 18.19 -10.35 8.55
N ILE A 244 17.06 -10.64 9.21
CA ILE A 244 17.03 -11.23 10.56
C ILE A 244 17.86 -12.52 10.66
N THR A 245 17.97 -13.30 9.57
CA THR A 245 18.70 -14.57 9.57
C THR A 245 20.13 -14.49 9.03
N THR A 246 20.55 -13.37 8.43
CA THR A 246 21.81 -13.31 7.65
C THR A 246 22.82 -12.26 8.13
N THR A 247 22.50 -11.44 9.13
CA THR A 247 23.45 -10.49 9.74
C THR A 247 24.07 -11.05 11.03
N PRO A 248 25.16 -11.83 10.96
CA PRO A 248 25.71 -12.55 12.11
C PRO A 248 26.30 -11.62 13.18
N TYR A 249 26.64 -10.39 12.83
CA TYR A 249 27.20 -9.38 13.74
C TYR A 249 26.13 -8.62 14.55
N LEU A 250 24.84 -8.83 14.26
CA LEU A 250 23.73 -8.27 15.02
C LEU A 250 23.00 -9.36 15.79
N HIS A 251 22.61 -9.04 17.01
CA HIS A 251 21.53 -9.72 17.73
C HIS A 251 20.24 -8.94 17.47
N ILE A 252 19.29 -9.57 16.77
CA ILE A 252 18.03 -8.97 16.38
C ILE A 252 16.90 -9.67 17.14
N SER A 253 16.12 -8.88 17.87
CA SER A 253 14.94 -9.32 18.60
C SER A 253 13.71 -8.59 18.09
N LEU A 254 12.61 -9.33 17.93
CA LEU A 254 11.30 -8.75 17.66
C LEU A 254 10.56 -8.60 18.99
N GLY A 255 9.74 -7.55 19.12
CA GLY A 255 8.94 -7.31 20.32
C GLY A 255 7.88 -8.38 20.59
N GLU A 256 6.99 -8.13 21.54
CA GLU A 256 5.92 -9.08 21.83
C GLU A 256 4.99 -9.30 20.63
N PRO A 257 4.60 -10.55 20.34
CA PRO A 257 3.62 -10.85 19.32
C PRO A 257 2.29 -10.15 19.60
N MET A 258 1.71 -9.54 18.57
CA MET A 258 0.40 -8.88 18.63
C MET A 258 -0.61 -9.59 17.73
N GLY A 259 -1.89 -9.21 17.83
CA GLY A 259 -2.93 -9.63 16.87
C GLY A 259 -2.59 -9.19 15.44
N ALA A 260 -3.30 -9.70 14.43
CA ALA A 260 -3.05 -9.41 13.00
C ALA A 260 -3.37 -7.96 12.57
N ASP A 261 -3.43 -7.01 13.50
CA ASP A 261 -3.90 -5.66 13.27
C ASP A 261 -2.88 -4.83 12.46
N GLN A 262 -3.38 -3.88 11.66
CA GLN A 262 -2.64 -2.74 11.09
C GLN A 262 -1.24 -3.01 10.48
N LYS A 263 -1.13 -3.96 9.53
CA LYS A 263 0.07 -4.14 8.68
C LYS A 263 1.36 -4.46 9.46
N LEU A 264 1.21 -5.17 10.58
CA LEU A 264 2.33 -5.67 11.37
C LEU A 264 3.19 -6.66 10.59
N PHE A 265 4.47 -6.71 10.95
CA PHE A 265 5.44 -7.59 10.31
C PHE A 265 5.18 -9.04 10.70
N LYS A 266 4.84 -9.88 9.72
CA LYS A 266 4.63 -11.32 9.97
C LYS A 266 5.96 -12.07 9.91
N TYR A 267 6.31 -12.78 10.97
CA TYR A 267 7.48 -13.65 11.03
C TYR A 267 7.16 -14.94 11.79
N LYS A 268 7.53 -16.11 11.23
CA LYS A 268 7.28 -17.44 11.83
C LYS A 268 5.85 -17.62 12.39
N GLY A 269 4.85 -17.15 11.64
CA GLY A 269 3.43 -17.27 12.01
C GLY A 269 2.89 -16.26 13.01
N LYS A 270 3.73 -15.34 13.53
CA LYS A 270 3.36 -14.30 14.50
C LYS A 270 3.51 -12.90 13.90
N PHE A 271 2.84 -11.91 14.47
CA PHE A 271 2.87 -10.51 14.02
C PHE A 271 3.61 -9.63 15.02
N TYR A 272 4.48 -8.78 14.51
CA TYR A 272 5.39 -7.97 15.31
C TYR A 272 5.30 -6.50 14.93
N LYS A 273 5.33 -5.64 15.95
CA LYS A 273 5.30 -4.19 15.80
C LYS A 273 6.68 -3.57 15.88
N THR A 274 7.54 -4.10 16.75
CA THR A 274 8.83 -3.48 17.07
C THR A 274 9.99 -4.41 16.82
N ILE A 275 11.15 -3.81 16.59
CA ILE A 275 12.43 -4.48 16.39
C ILE A 275 13.49 -3.82 17.28
N ILE A 276 14.39 -4.65 17.80
CA ILE A 276 15.55 -4.25 18.61
C ILE A 276 16.77 -4.91 17.96
N MET A 277 17.80 -4.12 17.67
CA MET A 277 19.09 -4.57 17.15
C MET A 277 20.21 -4.15 18.11
N LYS A 278 21.07 -5.12 18.46
CA LYS A 278 22.29 -4.92 19.24
C LYS A 278 23.47 -5.46 18.46
N ARG A 279 24.59 -4.75 18.41
CA ARG A 279 25.84 -5.32 17.88
C ARG A 279 26.29 -6.43 18.82
N LYS A 280 26.65 -7.58 18.28
CA LYS A 280 27.35 -8.60 19.07
C LYS A 280 28.71 -8.02 19.43
N GLU A 281 29.03 -8.02 20.72
CA GLU A 281 30.39 -7.71 21.14
C GLU A 281 31.31 -8.74 20.48
N VAL A 282 32.27 -8.26 19.69
CA VAL A 282 33.39 -9.11 19.27
C VAL A 282 34.19 -9.33 20.54
N LEU A 283 34.04 -10.52 21.14
CA LEU A 283 35.00 -11.01 22.12
C LEU A 283 36.36 -10.95 21.42
N LYS A 284 37.17 -9.96 21.80
CA LYS A 284 38.57 -9.86 21.38
C LYS A 284 39.38 -10.96 22.02
#